data_AF-A0A7S2L2B8-F1
#
_entry.id   AF-A0A7S2L2B8-F1
#
_cell.length_a   1.000
_cell.length_b   1.000
_cell.length_c   1.000
_cell.angle_alpha   90.00
_cell.angle_beta   90.00
_cell.angle_gamma   90.00
#
_symmetry.space_group_name_H-M   'P 1'
#
loop_
_entity.id
_entity.type
_entity.pdbx_description
1 polymer ?
#
loop_
_entity_poly.entity_id
_entity_poly.type
_entity_poly.pdbx_seq_one_letter_code
_entity_poly.pdbx_strand_id
1 'polypeptide(L)'
;EGARLVWGDGDTWTLEASVDAFDGLWAHVGRSHLREGVRGDTIHGPDGTEIHIDFRSLTEIKIRFSDVVHTAKLQGKDELLWDDGDRWCRLPPHEAFEGRWRSDGNARQVYIVTADEIYCPNGTHVRIDAASWDFLAVNLRGKQSRASVRMDELVWDHGEVWQRISPDAADANEDDILDGSDQALWIAQVRSISCDREGLMAEMGAK
;
A
#
# COMPACT_ATOMS: atom_id res chain seq x y z
N GLU A 1 30.96 5.99 -8.13
CA GLU A 1 29.58 6.21 -8.59
C GLU A 1 28.68 5.21 -7.88
N GLY A 2 27.56 5.66 -7.33
CA GLY A 2 26.70 4.88 -6.45
C GLY A 2 26.40 5.62 -5.15
N ALA A 3 25.24 5.35 -4.57
CA ALA A 3 24.82 5.94 -3.29
C ALA A 3 25.39 5.19 -2.08
N ARG A 4 26.27 4.20 -2.30
CA ARG A 4 26.80 3.28 -1.28
C ARG A 4 28.31 3.47 -1.12
N LEU A 5 28.77 3.70 0.11
CA LEU A 5 30.17 3.71 0.51
C LEU A 5 30.44 2.46 1.35
N VAL A 6 31.51 1.73 1.02
CA VAL A 6 31.96 0.55 1.79
C VAL A 6 33.30 0.88 2.43
N TRP A 7 33.36 0.74 3.75
CA TRP A 7 34.55 1.02 4.54
C TRP A 7 35.40 -0.23 4.74
N GLY A 8 36.66 -0.05 5.15
CA GLY A 8 37.63 -1.15 5.29
C GLY A 8 37.30 -2.15 6.41
N ASP A 9 36.39 -1.80 7.32
CA ASP A 9 35.84 -2.65 8.37
C ASP A 9 34.58 -3.42 7.93
N GLY A 10 34.11 -3.20 6.70
CA GLY A 10 32.89 -3.80 6.17
C GLY A 10 31.64 -2.96 6.37
N ASP A 11 31.72 -1.82 7.05
CA ASP A 11 30.58 -0.92 7.21
C ASP A 11 30.13 -0.40 5.84
N THR A 12 28.81 -0.35 5.67
CA THR A 12 28.18 0.18 4.48
C THR A 12 27.39 1.43 4.86
N TRP A 13 27.64 2.53 4.17
CA TRP A 13 26.88 3.76 4.31
C TRP A 13 26.10 4.02 3.03
N THR A 14 24.79 4.20 3.14
CA THR A 14 23.92 4.52 2.01
C THR A 14 23.43 5.95 2.15
N LEU A 15 23.46 6.72 1.05
CA LEU A 15 22.92 8.06 1.02
C LEU A 15 21.40 8.00 1.24
N GLU A 16 20.91 8.61 2.32
CA GLU A 16 19.50 8.62 2.72
C GLU A 16 18.56 9.07 1.59
N ALA A 17 18.93 10.13 0.85
CA ALA A 17 18.15 10.59 -0.29
C ALA A 17 17.98 9.54 -1.40
N SER A 18 18.88 8.56 -1.51
CA SER A 18 18.69 7.43 -2.41
C SER A 18 17.74 6.39 -1.82
N VAL A 19 17.72 6.21 -0.50
CA VAL A 19 16.75 5.35 0.17
C VAL A 19 15.33 5.86 -0.11
N ASP A 20 15.11 7.12 0.24
CA ASP A 20 13.82 7.81 0.10
C ASP A 20 13.33 7.88 -1.35
N ALA A 21 14.25 7.91 -2.33
CA ALA A 21 13.90 7.97 -3.74
C ALA A 21 13.15 6.72 -4.23
N PHE A 22 13.30 5.55 -3.58
CA PHE A 22 12.64 4.32 -3.99
C PHE A 22 11.65 3.80 -2.94
N ASP A 23 11.80 4.17 -1.67
CA ASP A 23 10.92 3.70 -0.60
C ASP A 23 9.46 4.08 -0.84
N GLY A 24 8.56 3.10 -0.77
CA GLY A 24 7.15 3.28 -1.06
C GLY A 24 6.47 2.02 -1.57
N LEU A 25 5.18 2.15 -1.86
CA LEU A 25 4.39 1.09 -2.49
C LEU A 25 4.32 1.33 -4.00
N TRP A 26 4.61 0.30 -4.77
CA TRP A 26 4.68 0.36 -6.22
C TRP A 26 3.72 -0.64 -6.84
N ALA A 27 3.02 -0.26 -7.90
CA ALA A 27 2.12 -1.13 -8.63
C ALA A 27 2.59 -1.35 -10.07
N HIS A 28 2.47 -2.58 -10.56
CA HIS A 28 2.79 -2.89 -11.96
C HIS A 28 1.76 -2.24 -12.91
N VAL A 29 2.24 -1.52 -13.91
CA VAL A 29 1.40 -0.96 -14.98
C VAL A 29 0.76 -2.11 -15.76
N GLY A 30 -0.57 -2.14 -15.82
CA GLY A 30 -1.34 -3.22 -16.44
C GLY A 30 -1.67 -4.39 -15.51
N ARG A 31 -1.11 -4.43 -14.29
CA ARG A 31 -1.42 -5.41 -13.24
C ARG A 31 -1.44 -4.73 -11.87
N SER A 32 -2.32 -3.74 -11.69
CA SER A 32 -2.35 -2.89 -10.49
C SER A 32 -2.64 -3.62 -9.15
N HIS A 33 -3.11 -4.86 -9.22
CA HIS A 33 -3.26 -5.73 -8.04
C HIS A 33 -1.92 -6.31 -7.56
N LEU A 34 -0.91 -6.40 -8.43
CA LEU A 34 0.46 -6.77 -8.05
C LEU A 34 1.16 -5.52 -7.51
N ARG A 35 1.45 -5.55 -6.21
CA ARG A 35 2.01 -4.43 -5.46
C ARG A 35 3.29 -4.86 -4.76
N GLU A 36 4.32 -4.05 -4.94
CA GLU A 36 5.68 -4.28 -4.44
C GLU A 36 6.01 -3.19 -3.42
N GLY A 37 6.39 -3.58 -2.21
CA GLY A 37 6.83 -2.65 -1.16
C GLY A 37 8.35 -2.49 -1.20
N VAL A 38 8.85 -1.30 -1.50
CA VAL A 38 10.29 -1.00 -1.40
C VAL A 38 10.55 -0.36 -0.04
N ARG A 39 11.45 -0.94 0.75
CA ARG A 39 11.85 -0.44 2.08
C ARG A 39 13.33 -0.65 2.30
N GLY A 40 14.10 0.44 2.43
CA GLY A 40 15.54 0.32 2.59
C GLY A 40 16.14 -0.42 1.39
N ASP A 41 16.92 -1.47 1.63
CA ASP A 41 17.56 -2.27 0.57
C ASP A 41 16.79 -3.53 0.16
N THR A 42 15.49 -3.58 0.43
CA THR A 42 14.65 -4.76 0.14
C THR A 42 13.38 -4.37 -0.61
N ILE A 43 13.04 -5.16 -1.63
CA ILE A 43 11.73 -5.17 -2.30
C ILE A 43 10.93 -6.34 -1.72
N HIS A 44 9.72 -6.08 -1.27
CA HIS A 44 8.79 -7.04 -0.70
C HIS A 44 7.63 -7.30 -1.67
N GLY A 45 7.57 -8.53 -2.19
CA GLY A 45 6.53 -8.97 -3.09
C GLY A 45 5.24 -9.41 -2.38
N PRO A 46 4.13 -9.48 -3.14
CA PRO A 46 2.81 -9.83 -2.59
C PRO A 46 2.71 -11.28 -2.11
N ASP A 47 3.60 -12.16 -2.56
CA ASP A 47 3.70 -13.57 -2.15
C ASP A 47 4.65 -13.78 -0.95
N GLY A 48 5.12 -12.69 -0.33
CA GLY A 48 6.09 -12.72 0.74
C GLY A 48 7.54 -12.83 0.27
N THR A 49 7.80 -12.80 -1.04
CA THR A 49 9.16 -12.78 -1.59
C THR A 49 9.89 -11.52 -1.13
N GLU A 50 11.16 -11.68 -0.75
CA GLU A 50 12.06 -10.56 -0.44
C GLU A 50 13.23 -10.56 -1.43
N ILE A 51 13.42 -9.43 -2.12
CA ILE A 51 14.49 -9.26 -3.11
C ILE A 51 15.43 -8.16 -2.64
N HIS A 52 16.72 -8.49 -2.48
CA HIS A 52 17.73 -7.53 -2.07
C HIS A 52 18.15 -6.62 -3.22
N ILE A 53 18.37 -5.34 -2.91
CA ILE A 53 18.85 -4.33 -3.85
C ILE A 53 20.38 -4.30 -3.79
N ASP A 54 21.00 -4.87 -4.82
CA ASP A 54 22.46 -5.00 -4.94
C ASP A 54 23.15 -3.66 -5.18
N PHE A 55 22.48 -2.76 -5.91
CA PHE A 55 23.00 -1.45 -6.25
C PHE A 55 21.90 -0.41 -6.24
N ARG A 56 22.25 0.81 -5.80
CA ARG A 56 21.37 1.96 -5.78
C ARG A 56 22.13 3.25 -6.05
N SER A 57 21.46 4.15 -6.76
CA SER A 57 21.79 5.56 -6.92
C SER A 57 20.53 6.40 -6.68
N LEU A 58 20.54 7.70 -6.98
CA LEU A 58 19.33 8.54 -6.89
C LEU A 58 18.30 8.24 -7.98
N THR A 59 18.69 7.55 -9.06
CA THR A 59 17.84 7.36 -10.25
C THR A 59 17.83 5.94 -10.79
N GLU A 60 18.56 5.02 -10.17
CA GLU A 60 18.68 3.64 -10.63
C GLU A 60 18.84 2.69 -9.44
N ILE A 61 18.16 1.54 -9.50
CA ILE A 61 18.39 0.38 -8.63
C ILE A 61 18.69 -0.86 -9.48
N LYS A 62 19.42 -1.82 -8.90
CA LYS A 62 19.63 -3.15 -9.49
C LYS A 62 19.35 -4.23 -8.47
N ILE A 63 18.72 -5.28 -8.94
CA ILE A 63 18.44 -6.50 -8.17
C ILE A 63 18.96 -7.70 -8.93
N ARG A 64 19.15 -8.81 -8.22
CA ARG A 64 19.33 -10.12 -8.82
C ARG A 64 18.08 -10.96 -8.56
N PHE A 65 17.42 -11.37 -9.63
CA PHE A 65 16.24 -12.24 -9.57
C PHE A 65 16.45 -13.42 -10.52
N SER A 66 16.35 -14.66 -10.00
CA SER A 66 16.58 -15.89 -10.77
C SER A 66 17.92 -15.89 -11.55
N ASP A 67 19.02 -15.48 -10.88
CA ASP A 67 20.38 -15.34 -11.45
C ASP A 67 20.54 -14.31 -12.58
N VAL A 68 19.49 -13.55 -12.90
CA VAL A 68 19.54 -12.44 -13.86
C VAL A 68 19.60 -11.12 -13.09
N VAL A 69 20.43 -10.20 -13.55
CA VAL A 69 20.48 -8.83 -13.01
C VAL A 69 19.46 -8.00 -13.77
N HIS A 70 18.52 -7.43 -13.02
CA HIS A 70 17.52 -6.50 -13.54
C HIS A 70 17.84 -5.10 -13.05
N THR A 71 17.65 -4.12 -13.93
CA THR A 71 17.92 -2.70 -13.67
C THR A 71 16.65 -1.88 -13.81
N ALA A 72 16.26 -1.18 -12.74
CA ALA A 72 15.16 -0.23 -12.77
C ALA A 72 15.68 1.20 -12.76
N LYS A 73 15.15 2.05 -13.64
CA LYS A 73 15.44 3.49 -13.69
C LYS A 73 14.23 4.29 -13.21
N LEU A 74 14.46 5.19 -12.27
CA LEU A 74 13.44 6.12 -11.78
C LEU A 74 13.24 7.25 -12.79
N GLN A 75 12.04 7.33 -13.35
CA GLN A 75 11.59 8.40 -14.23
C GLN A 75 10.74 9.38 -13.43
N GLY A 76 11.30 10.56 -13.12
CA GLY A 76 10.63 11.53 -12.25
C GLY A 76 10.67 11.09 -10.79
N LYS A 77 9.52 11.07 -10.12
CA LYS A 77 9.39 10.65 -8.70
C LYS A 77 8.62 9.35 -8.49
N ASP A 78 7.76 9.00 -9.45
CA ASP A 78 6.68 8.04 -9.23
C ASP A 78 6.60 6.95 -10.32
N GLU A 79 7.66 6.78 -11.12
CA GLU A 79 7.72 5.71 -12.12
C GLU A 79 9.08 5.02 -12.13
N LEU A 80 9.09 3.69 -12.05
CA LEU A 80 10.25 2.84 -12.30
C LEU A 80 10.08 2.13 -13.64
N LEU A 81 11.06 2.28 -14.54
CA LEU A 81 11.15 1.52 -15.78
C LEU A 81 12.24 0.46 -15.65
N TRP A 82 11.84 -0.80 -15.72
CA TRP A 82 12.72 -1.97 -15.71
C TRP A 82 13.27 -2.27 -17.11
N ASP A 83 14.42 -2.92 -17.15
CA ASP A 83 15.15 -3.25 -18.38
C ASP A 83 14.51 -4.37 -19.21
N ASP A 84 13.65 -5.18 -18.61
CA ASP A 84 12.78 -6.14 -19.29
C ASP A 84 11.49 -5.51 -19.87
N GLY A 85 11.28 -4.21 -19.63
CA GLY A 85 10.14 -3.44 -20.11
C GLY A 85 9.01 -3.29 -19.09
N ASP A 86 9.10 -3.91 -17.92
CA ASP A 86 8.12 -3.70 -16.86
C ASP A 86 8.16 -2.24 -16.36
N ARG A 87 6.98 -1.72 -16.01
CA ARG A 87 6.82 -0.36 -15.49
C ARG A 87 6.08 -0.42 -14.18
N TRP A 88 6.62 0.19 -13.15
CA TRP A 88 5.96 0.31 -11.86
C TRP A 88 5.64 1.78 -11.59
N CYS A 89 4.43 2.05 -11.10
CA CYS A 89 4.03 3.38 -10.67
C CYS A 89 3.93 3.42 -9.14
N ARG A 90 4.49 4.46 -8.53
CA ARG A 90 4.38 4.67 -7.10
C ARG A 90 2.94 5.00 -6.76
N LEU A 91 2.38 4.26 -5.82
CA LEU A 91 1.05 4.52 -5.31
C LEU A 91 1.08 5.64 -4.26
N PRO A 92 0.04 6.48 -4.20
CA PRO A 92 -0.10 7.44 -3.12
C PRO A 92 -0.24 6.72 -1.77
N PRO A 93 0.18 7.33 -0.66
CA PRO A 93 0.19 6.70 0.66
C PRO A 93 -1.13 6.03 1.08
N HIS A 94 -2.27 6.62 0.73
CA HIS A 94 -3.57 6.10 1.14
C HIS A 94 -3.93 4.79 0.44
N GLU A 95 -3.51 4.58 -0.82
CA GLU A 95 -3.79 3.36 -1.58
C GLU A 95 -3.15 2.11 -0.97
N ALA A 96 -2.12 2.27 -0.12
CA ALA A 96 -1.52 1.18 0.63
C ALA A 96 -2.52 0.51 1.59
N PHE A 97 -3.50 1.27 2.07
CA PHE A 97 -4.48 0.79 3.04
C PHE A 97 -5.84 0.51 2.43
N GLU A 98 -6.11 0.95 1.21
CA GLU A 98 -7.42 0.77 0.61
C GLU A 98 -7.81 -0.69 0.47
N GLY A 99 -9.06 -1.00 0.81
CA GLY A 99 -9.61 -2.34 0.65
C GLY A 99 -10.46 -2.80 1.83
N ARG A 100 -10.82 -4.08 1.79
CA ARG A 100 -11.58 -4.76 2.84
C ARG A 100 -10.61 -5.44 3.78
N TRP A 101 -10.82 -5.25 5.08
CA TRP A 101 -9.96 -5.75 6.13
C TRP A 101 -10.78 -6.51 7.15
N ARG A 102 -10.31 -7.68 7.56
CA ARG A 102 -10.95 -8.55 8.55
C ARG A 102 -10.15 -8.54 9.83
N SER A 103 -10.79 -8.31 10.98
CA SER A 103 -10.10 -8.43 12.27
C SER A 103 -9.75 -9.90 12.56
N ASP A 104 -8.49 -10.17 12.94
CA ASP A 104 -8.04 -11.50 13.38
C ASP A 104 -8.70 -11.91 14.70
N GLY A 105 -9.04 -10.94 15.57
CA GLY A 105 -9.76 -11.19 16.82
C GLY A 105 -11.26 -11.49 16.63
N ASN A 106 -11.83 -11.12 15.48
CA ASN A 106 -13.24 -11.38 15.16
C ASN A 106 -13.46 -11.40 13.64
N ALA A 107 -13.45 -12.59 13.05
CA ALA A 107 -13.58 -12.78 11.61
C ALA A 107 -14.87 -12.23 10.99
N ARG A 108 -15.92 -11.96 11.79
CA ARG A 108 -17.17 -11.34 11.33
C ARG A 108 -17.07 -9.82 11.19
N GLN A 109 -16.04 -9.19 11.77
CA GLN A 109 -15.82 -7.76 11.68
C GLN A 109 -15.00 -7.45 10.43
N VAL A 110 -15.68 -6.86 9.45
CA VAL A 110 -15.08 -6.35 8.22
C VAL A 110 -15.08 -4.83 8.25
N TYR A 111 -13.90 -4.26 8.03
CA TYR A 111 -13.64 -2.84 7.91
C TYR A 111 -13.39 -2.52 6.44
N ILE A 112 -13.82 -1.35 6.00
CA ILE A 112 -13.49 -0.85 4.66
C ILE A 112 -12.64 0.38 4.86
N VAL A 113 -11.43 0.36 4.33
CA VAL A 113 -10.54 1.51 4.34
C VAL A 113 -10.58 2.13 2.95
N THR A 114 -10.85 3.43 2.91
CA THR A 114 -10.81 4.27 1.72
C THR A 114 -9.74 5.36 1.92
N ALA A 115 -9.54 6.19 0.90
CA ALA A 115 -8.51 7.24 0.89
C ALA A 115 -8.33 8.02 2.22
N ASP A 116 -9.42 8.42 2.87
CA ASP A 116 -9.40 9.24 4.08
C ASP A 116 -10.29 8.75 5.23
N GLU A 117 -10.97 7.60 5.07
CA GLU A 117 -11.94 7.09 6.03
C GLU A 117 -11.79 5.58 6.26
N ILE A 118 -12.12 5.15 7.47
CA ILE A 118 -12.29 3.74 7.85
C ILE A 118 -13.75 3.53 8.24
N TYR A 119 -14.46 2.72 7.47
CA TYR A 119 -15.83 2.31 7.76
C TYR A 119 -15.81 1.09 8.68
N CYS A 120 -16.43 1.24 9.86
CA CYS A 120 -16.48 0.21 10.88
C CYS A 120 -17.71 -0.71 10.70
N PRO A 121 -17.67 -1.96 11.21
CA PRO A 121 -18.78 -2.91 11.10
C PRO A 121 -20.12 -2.45 11.68
N ASN A 122 -20.11 -1.48 12.60
CA ASN A 122 -21.31 -0.93 13.23
C ASN A 122 -21.95 0.24 12.43
N GLY A 123 -21.50 0.48 11.19
CA GLY A 123 -21.96 1.57 10.33
C GLY A 123 -21.38 2.95 10.66
N THR A 124 -20.55 3.07 11.71
CA THR A 124 -19.79 4.30 11.97
C THR A 124 -18.56 4.38 11.05
N HIS A 125 -17.99 5.57 10.92
CA HIS A 125 -16.74 5.77 10.20
C HIS A 125 -15.80 6.65 11.02
N VAL A 126 -14.50 6.49 10.78
CA VAL A 126 -13.43 7.25 11.44
C VAL A 126 -12.55 7.85 10.35
N ARG A 127 -12.20 9.12 10.50
CA ARG A 127 -11.29 9.80 9.58
C ARG A 127 -9.83 9.38 9.84
N ILE A 128 -9.08 9.20 8.77
CA ILE A 128 -7.63 9.02 8.79
C ILE A 128 -6.98 10.40 8.98
N ASP A 129 -6.27 10.58 10.10
CA ASP A 129 -5.63 11.84 10.45
C ASP A 129 -4.26 12.00 9.76
N ALA A 130 -3.56 10.89 9.56
CA ALA A 130 -2.28 10.84 8.88
C ALA A 130 -2.09 9.47 8.21
N ALA A 131 -1.47 9.47 7.04
CA ALA A 131 -1.08 8.26 6.33
C ALA A 131 0.28 8.46 5.64
N SER A 132 1.07 7.40 5.67
CA SER A 132 2.30 7.16 4.90
C SER A 132 2.14 5.81 4.20
N TRP A 133 3.02 5.42 3.30
CA TRP A 133 2.94 4.10 2.64
C TRP A 133 3.07 2.92 3.62
N ASP A 134 3.61 3.13 4.82
CA ASP A 134 3.88 2.11 5.84
C ASP A 134 3.01 2.21 7.10
N PHE A 135 2.28 3.31 7.32
CA PHE A 135 1.38 3.46 8.46
C PHE A 135 0.18 4.38 8.17
N LEU A 136 -0.90 4.17 8.91
CA LEU A 136 -1.99 5.14 9.07
C LEU A 136 -2.21 5.45 10.55
N ALA A 137 -2.82 6.59 10.83
CA ALA A 137 -3.21 6.99 12.17
C ALA A 137 -4.63 7.56 12.16
N VAL A 138 -5.40 7.21 13.18
CA VAL A 138 -6.77 7.67 13.41
C VAL A 138 -6.96 8.13 14.84
N ASN A 139 -7.88 9.06 15.07
CA ASN A 139 -8.30 9.46 16.41
C ASN A 139 -9.56 8.70 16.83
N LEU A 140 -9.38 7.75 17.74
CA LEU A 140 -10.47 6.98 18.34
C LEU A 140 -10.75 7.54 19.74
N ARG A 141 -11.86 8.27 19.88
CA ARG A 141 -12.36 8.80 21.16
C ARG A 141 -11.33 9.66 21.91
N GLY A 142 -10.57 10.49 21.19
CA GLY A 142 -9.55 11.37 21.75
C GLY A 142 -8.18 10.73 21.94
N LYS A 143 -8.02 9.44 21.58
CA LYS A 143 -6.74 8.75 21.59
C LYS A 143 -6.30 8.46 20.15
N GLN A 144 -5.10 8.92 19.79
CA GLN A 144 -4.47 8.54 18.53
C GLN A 144 -4.12 7.04 18.59
N SER A 145 -4.56 6.30 17.58
CA SER A 145 -4.21 4.90 17.35
C SER A 145 -3.51 4.81 16.01
N ARG A 146 -2.38 4.10 15.97
CA ARG A 146 -1.56 3.93 14.77
C ARG A 146 -1.62 2.48 14.30
N ALA A 147 -1.72 2.30 13.00
CA ALA A 147 -1.58 1.01 12.36
C ALA A 147 -0.42 1.02 11.37
N SER A 148 0.35 -0.06 11.32
CA SER A 148 1.42 -0.27 10.34
C SER A 148 1.03 -1.37 9.37
N VAL A 149 1.26 -1.15 8.08
CA VAL A 149 1.02 -2.18 7.06
C VAL A 149 2.23 -3.10 6.93
N ARG A 150 1.97 -4.40 6.85
CA ARG A 150 2.92 -5.48 6.62
C ARG A 150 2.31 -6.42 5.59
N MET A 151 2.62 -6.22 4.32
CA MET A 151 2.00 -6.99 3.22
C MET A 151 0.47 -6.87 3.27
N ASP A 152 -0.22 -7.98 3.57
CA ASP A 152 -1.68 -8.07 3.71
C ASP A 152 -2.18 -7.95 5.16
N GLU A 153 -1.33 -7.52 6.08
CA GLU A 153 -1.68 -7.27 7.46
C GLU A 153 -1.63 -5.77 7.80
N LEU A 154 -2.61 -5.31 8.56
CA LEU A 154 -2.63 -4.01 9.20
C LEU A 154 -2.53 -4.21 10.71
N VAL A 155 -1.36 -3.92 11.28
CA VAL A 155 -1.05 -4.17 12.69
C VAL A 155 -1.20 -2.88 13.49
N TRP A 156 -2.18 -2.86 14.38
CA TRP A 156 -2.49 -1.73 15.26
C TRP A 156 -1.57 -1.70 16.50
N ASP A 157 -1.30 -0.51 17.01
CA ASP A 157 -0.45 -0.28 18.18
C ASP A 157 -0.97 -0.92 19.48
N HIS A 158 -2.26 -1.19 19.56
CA HIS A 158 -2.90 -1.94 20.65
C HIS A 158 -2.91 -3.46 20.43
N GLY A 159 -2.20 -3.95 19.41
CA GLY A 159 -2.01 -5.37 19.12
C GLY A 159 -3.12 -6.04 18.31
N GLU A 160 -4.11 -5.29 17.83
CA GLU A 160 -5.07 -5.84 16.87
C GLU A 160 -4.43 -5.97 15.50
N VAL A 161 -4.72 -7.06 14.79
CA VAL A 161 -4.27 -7.28 13.42
C VAL A 161 -5.48 -7.39 12.53
N TRP A 162 -5.50 -6.65 11.43
CA TRP A 162 -6.48 -6.84 10.37
C TRP A 162 -5.82 -7.49 9.16
N GLN A 163 -6.46 -8.52 8.62
CA GLN A 163 -6.02 -9.21 7.41
C GLN A 163 -6.81 -8.68 6.20
N ARG A 164 -6.11 -8.36 5.11
CA ARG A 164 -6.73 -7.93 3.87
C ARG A 164 -7.54 -9.08 3.29
N ILE A 165 -8.78 -8.79 2.89
CA ILE A 165 -9.62 -9.75 2.18
C ILE A 165 -9.31 -9.61 0.69
N SER A 166 -8.71 -10.64 0.10
CA SER A 166 -8.50 -10.70 -1.35
C SER A 166 -9.86 -10.63 -2.07
N PRO A 167 -9.98 -9.86 -3.17
CA PRO A 167 -11.20 -9.84 -3.97
C PRO A 167 -11.61 -11.25 -4.43
N ASP A 168 -10.65 -12.10 -4.76
CA ASP A 168 -10.89 -13.47 -5.23
C ASP A 168 -11.38 -14.41 -4.12
N ALA A 169 -11.18 -14.04 -2.84
CA ALA A 169 -11.60 -14.85 -1.71
C ALA A 169 -13.07 -14.62 -1.33
N ALA A 170 -13.73 -13.60 -1.89
CA ALA A 170 -15.13 -13.28 -1.59
C ALA A 170 -16.10 -14.34 -2.13
N ASP A 171 -15.76 -15.00 -3.24
CA ASP A 171 -16.67 -15.93 -3.94
C ASP A 171 -16.72 -17.33 -3.31
N ALA A 172 -15.80 -17.64 -2.39
CA ALA A 172 -15.68 -19.01 -1.87
C ALA A 172 -16.68 -19.36 -0.76
N ASN A 173 -17.33 -18.38 -0.12
CA ASN A 173 -18.21 -18.59 1.05
C ASN A 173 -19.36 -17.55 1.13
N GLU A 174 -20.08 -17.30 0.03
CA GLU A 174 -21.21 -16.36 0.02
C GLU A 174 -22.37 -16.76 0.95
N ASP A 175 -22.50 -18.05 1.29
CA ASP A 175 -23.63 -18.55 2.08
C ASP A 175 -23.57 -18.20 3.59
N ASP A 176 -22.44 -17.69 4.11
CA ASP A 176 -22.22 -17.51 5.56
C ASP A 176 -22.05 -16.03 6.03
N ILE A 177 -22.16 -15.04 5.13
CA ILE A 177 -21.84 -13.62 5.43
C ILE A 177 -22.94 -12.67 4.93
N LEU A 178 -24.18 -12.78 5.42
CA LEU A 178 -25.30 -11.94 4.96
C LEU A 178 -25.94 -10.98 5.98
N ASP A 179 -25.34 -10.71 7.15
CA ASP A 179 -26.05 -9.93 8.20
C ASP A 179 -25.32 -8.67 8.72
N GLY A 180 -24.38 -8.08 7.96
CA GLY A 180 -23.83 -6.77 8.38
C GLY A 180 -22.70 -6.19 7.55
N SER A 181 -21.89 -7.03 6.89
CA SER A 181 -20.82 -6.55 5.99
C SER A 181 -21.37 -5.81 4.77
N ASP A 182 -22.59 -6.12 4.32
CA ASP A 182 -23.21 -5.52 3.14
C ASP A 182 -23.57 -4.05 3.35
N GLN A 183 -23.83 -3.63 4.59
CA GLN A 183 -24.16 -2.24 4.86
C GLN A 183 -22.94 -1.34 4.69
N ALA A 184 -21.77 -1.76 5.19
CA ALA A 184 -20.52 -1.02 4.97
C ALA A 184 -20.18 -0.98 3.47
N LEU A 185 -20.38 -2.09 2.76
CA LEU A 185 -20.13 -2.21 1.32
C LEU A 185 -21.03 -1.26 0.52
N TRP A 186 -22.32 -1.23 0.84
CA TRP A 186 -23.29 -0.33 0.21
C TRP A 186 -22.94 1.13 0.46
N ILE A 187 -22.56 1.49 1.69
CA ILE A 187 -22.17 2.87 2.03
C ILE A 187 -20.93 3.30 1.24
N ALA A 188 -19.88 2.47 1.18
CA ALA A 188 -18.66 2.77 0.45
C ALA A 188 -18.94 2.89 -1.07
N GLN A 189 -19.73 1.98 -1.63
CA GLN A 189 -20.02 1.96 -3.06
C GLN A 189 -20.91 3.12 -3.50
N VAL A 190 -21.92 3.51 -2.70
CA VAL A 190 -22.75 4.69 -2.98
C VAL A 190 -21.91 5.97 -2.94
N ARG A 191 -20.92 6.07 -2.04
CA ARG A 191 -20.04 7.25 -1.94
C ARG A 191 -19.02 7.35 -3.06
N SER A 192 -18.39 6.24 -3.46
CA SER A 192 -17.48 6.21 -4.63
C SER A 192 -18.18 6.75 -5.89
N ILE A 193 -19.41 6.31 -6.16
CA ILE A 193 -20.21 6.79 -7.28
C ILE A 193 -20.55 8.30 -7.15
N SER A 194 -20.72 8.80 -5.92
CA SER A 194 -20.98 10.22 -5.68
C SER A 194 -19.75 11.10 -5.89
N CYS A 195 -18.57 10.66 -5.42
CA CYS A 195 -17.31 11.39 -5.58
C CYS A 195 -16.91 11.52 -7.05
N ASP A 196 -17.04 10.46 -7.85
CA ASP A 196 -16.78 10.49 -9.29
C ASP A 196 -17.69 11.49 -10.01
N ARG A 197 -18.97 11.57 -9.58
CA ARG A 197 -19.93 12.52 -10.14
C ARG A 197 -19.59 13.96 -9.80
N GLU A 198 -19.13 14.23 -8.58
CA GLU A 198 -18.76 15.58 -8.15
C GLU A 198 -17.47 16.07 -8.84
N GLY A 199 -16.49 15.19 -9.04
CA GLY A 199 -15.28 15.50 -9.82
C GLY A 199 -15.60 15.85 -11.27
N LEU A 200 -16.45 15.06 -11.93
CA LEU A 200 -16.91 15.31 -13.31
C LEU A 200 -17.69 16.64 -13.42
N MET A 201 -18.51 17.00 -12.43
CA MET A 201 -19.23 18.27 -12.45
C MET A 201 -18.29 19.48 -12.23
N ALA A 202 -17.27 19.35 -11.38
CA ALA A 202 -16.29 20.41 -11.15
C ALA A 202 -15.44 20.70 -12.41
N GLU A 203 -15.06 19.67 -13.16
CA GLU A 203 -14.27 19.80 -14.38
C GLU A 203 -15.07 20.41 -15.54
N MET A 204 -16.38 20.14 -15.61
CA MET A 204 -17.27 20.73 -16.62
C MET A 204 -17.63 22.20 -16.35
N GLY A 205 -17.57 22.66 -15.10
CA GLY A 205 -17.89 24.05 -14.72
C GLY A 205 -16.74 25.06 -14.90
N ALA A 206 -15.53 24.59 -15.25
CA ALA A 206 -14.32 25.43 -15.36
C ALA A 206 -13.97 25.83 -16.80
N LYS A 207 -14.86 25.61 -17.78
CA LYS A 207 -14.73 26.04 -19.19
C LYS A 207 -15.68 27.17 -19.52
#